data_AF-A0A367JJC7-F1
#
_entry.id   AF-A0A367JJC7-F1
#
_cell.length_a   1.000
_cell.length_b   1.000
_cell.length_c   1.000
_cell.angle_alpha   90.00
_cell.angle_beta   90.00
_cell.angle_gamma   90.00
#
_symmetry.space_group_name_H-M   'P 1'
#
loop_
_entity.id
_entity.type
_entity.pdbx_description
1 polymer ?
#
loop_
_entity_poly.entity_id
_entity_poly.type
_entity_poly.pdbx_seq_one_letter_code
_entity_poly.pdbx_strand_id
1 'polypeptide(L)'
;MTSTEDLSEIKDVTEEKIVSALKERFLNDQIYTRVKHSLLIVVNPYKDSRETIQEISERYLAEYKNTDIKKRLPAHIFQHVNQAYFHMRRTRIDQSILLRYTYNLLGSKLLILNLYLSPWYRT
;
A
#
# COMPACT_ATOMS: atom_id res chain seq x y z
N MET A 1 6.53 -21.29 -0.12
CA MET A 1 7.36 -20.18 0.35
C MET A 1 6.43 -19.21 1.06
N THR A 2 6.81 -18.58 2.15
CA THR A 2 5.91 -17.65 2.86
C THR A 2 5.83 -16.36 2.06
N SER A 3 4.70 -16.11 1.40
CA SER A 3 4.37 -14.83 0.77
C SER A 3 4.68 -13.66 1.73
N THR A 4 5.69 -12.85 1.39
CA THR A 4 6.13 -11.70 2.18
C THR A 4 5.17 -10.53 1.98
N GLU A 5 4.69 -9.92 3.07
CA GLU A 5 3.80 -8.75 2.99
C GLU A 5 4.55 -7.48 2.56
N ASP A 6 5.83 -7.39 2.91
CA ASP A 6 6.74 -6.32 2.52
C ASP A 6 7.84 -6.86 1.59
N LEU A 7 7.89 -6.37 0.34
CA LEU A 7 8.90 -6.83 -0.62
C LEU A 7 10.32 -6.42 -0.24
N SER A 8 10.49 -5.44 0.66
CA SER A 8 11.82 -5.05 1.13
C SER A 8 12.47 -6.10 2.04
N GLU A 9 11.72 -7.10 2.50
CA GLU A 9 12.21 -8.23 3.29
C GLU A 9 12.79 -9.37 2.42
N ILE A 10 12.61 -9.31 1.10
CA ILE A 10 13.16 -10.30 0.18
C ILE A 10 14.69 -10.20 0.17
N LYS A 11 15.36 -11.29 0.57
CA LYS A 11 16.82 -11.42 0.45
C LYS A 11 17.23 -11.66 -0.99
N ASP A 12 18.33 -11.02 -1.40
CA ASP A 12 18.90 -11.06 -2.76
C ASP A 12 17.83 -10.77 -3.82
N VAL A 13 17.39 -9.52 -3.86
CA VAL A 13 16.29 -9.05 -4.72
C VAL A 13 16.62 -9.31 -6.19
N THR A 14 15.83 -10.19 -6.82
CA THR A 14 15.83 -10.39 -8.28
C THR A 14 14.44 -10.14 -8.84
N GLU A 15 14.35 -9.88 -10.15
CA GLU A 15 13.09 -9.66 -10.83
C GLU A 15 12.14 -10.87 -10.67
N GLU A 16 12.68 -12.09 -10.81
CA GLU A 16 11.91 -13.33 -10.70
C GLU A 16 11.29 -13.49 -9.30
N LYS A 17 12.04 -13.14 -8.24
CA LYS A 17 11.53 -13.20 -6.87
C LYS A 17 10.43 -12.19 -6.62
N ILE A 18 10.57 -10.96 -7.14
CA ILE A 18 9.54 -9.92 -7.03
C ILE A 18 8.27 -10.38 -7.75
N VAL A 19 8.39 -10.83 -9.00
CA VAL A 19 7.26 -11.29 -9.81
C VAL A 19 6.59 -12.50 -9.15
N SER A 20 7.37 -13.46 -8.65
CA SER A 20 6.83 -14.63 -7.96
C SER A 20 6.08 -14.25 -6.68
N ALA A 21 6.62 -13.33 -5.88
CA ALA A 21 5.96 -12.86 -4.66
C ALA A 21 4.65 -12.14 -4.97
N LEU A 22 4.66 -11.22 -5.94
CA LEU A 22 3.45 -10.51 -6.38
C LEU A 22 2.40 -11.46 -6.96
N LYS A 23 2.83 -12.46 -7.73
CA LYS A 23 1.94 -13.48 -8.30
C LYS A 23 1.29 -14.33 -7.21
N GLU A 24 2.07 -14.83 -6.25
CA GLU A 24 1.55 -15.63 -5.13
C GLU A 24 0.54 -14.83 -4.32
N ARG A 25 0.82 -13.56 -4.03
CA ARG A 25 -0.11 -12.66 -3.32
C ARG A 25 -1.40 -12.44 -4.10
N PHE A 26 -1.29 -12.14 -5.40
CA PHE A 26 -2.44 -11.94 -6.26
C PHE A 26 -3.35 -13.18 -6.31
N LEU A 27 -2.78 -14.38 -6.42
CA LEU A 27 -3.53 -15.64 -6.42
C LEU A 27 -4.24 -15.92 -5.09
N ASN A 28 -3.79 -15.32 -3.99
CA ASN A 28 -4.41 -15.38 -2.67
C ASN A 28 -5.35 -14.18 -2.38
N ASP A 29 -5.82 -13.48 -3.42
CA ASP A 29 -6.65 -12.25 -3.33
C ASP A 29 -5.99 -11.11 -2.49
N GLN A 30 -4.67 -11.13 -2.33
CA GLN A 30 -3.89 -10.09 -1.64
C GLN A 30 -3.33 -9.10 -2.65
N ILE A 31 -4.16 -8.15 -3.09
CA ILE A 31 -3.78 -7.20 -4.15
C ILE A 31 -2.83 -6.08 -3.69
N TYR A 32 -2.77 -5.82 -2.38
CA TYR A 32 -1.94 -4.79 -1.78
C TYR A 32 -0.64 -5.42 -1.24
N THR A 33 0.49 -4.88 -1.65
CA THR A 33 1.81 -5.34 -1.22
C THR A 33 2.66 -4.14 -0.82
N ARG A 34 3.22 -4.19 0.39
CA ARG A 34 3.99 -3.09 0.95
C ARG A 34 5.43 -3.12 0.43
N VAL A 35 6.04 -1.94 0.36
CA VAL A 35 7.49 -1.79 0.20
C VAL A 35 7.95 -0.72 1.19
N LYS A 36 8.51 -1.17 2.32
CA LYS A 36 8.83 -0.31 3.47
C LYS A 36 7.61 0.52 3.92
N HIS A 37 7.84 1.78 4.31
CA HIS A 37 6.85 2.62 4.98
C HIS A 37 6.05 3.52 4.03
N SER A 38 6.56 3.77 2.83
CA SER A 38 6.05 4.84 1.95
C SER A 38 5.53 4.35 0.60
N LEU A 39 5.83 3.12 0.20
CA LEU A 39 5.47 2.59 -1.11
C LEU A 39 4.50 1.40 -0.97
N LEU A 40 3.46 1.43 -1.78
CA LEU A 40 2.43 0.40 -1.85
C LEU A 40 2.23 0.00 -3.31
N ILE A 41 2.41 -1.28 -3.59
CA ILE A 41 2.15 -1.87 -4.90
C ILE A 41 0.75 -2.48 -4.87
N VAL A 42 -0.04 -2.18 -5.89
CA VAL A 42 -1.41 -2.66 -6.05
C VAL A 42 -1.58 -3.32 -7.41
N VAL A 43 -1.92 -4.60 -7.40
CA VAL A 43 -2.25 -5.36 -8.62
C VAL A 43 -3.76 -5.30 -8.82
N ASN A 44 -4.23 -4.83 -9.97
CA ASN A 44 -5.66 -4.70 -10.20
C ASN A 44 -6.37 -6.08 -10.17
N PRO A 45 -7.35 -6.33 -9.29
CA PRO A 45 -8.11 -7.58 -9.24
C PRO A 45 -9.09 -7.76 -10.41
N TYR A 46 -9.42 -6.70 -11.15
CA TYR A 46 -10.51 -6.66 -12.14
C TYR A 46 -11.88 -7.06 -11.55
N LYS A 47 -12.04 -6.94 -10.23
CA LYS A 47 -13.27 -7.20 -9.47
C LYS A 47 -13.79 -5.89 -8.88
N ASP A 48 -15.11 -5.75 -8.82
CA ASP A 48 -15.74 -4.65 -8.08
C ASP A 48 -15.73 -4.97 -6.58
N SER A 49 -15.30 -4.01 -5.77
CA SER A 49 -15.19 -4.16 -4.31
C SER A 49 -15.96 -3.07 -3.54
N ARG A 50 -16.82 -2.31 -4.22
CA ARG A 50 -17.49 -1.14 -3.64
C ARG A 50 -18.33 -1.44 -2.40
N GLU A 51 -18.95 -2.61 -2.32
CA GLU A 51 -19.83 -2.99 -1.21
C GLU A 51 -19.07 -3.15 0.12
N THR A 52 -17.80 -3.56 0.09
CA THR A 52 -17.00 -3.81 1.31
C THR A 52 -16.08 -2.65 1.69
N ILE A 53 -15.95 -1.64 0.83
CA ILE A 53 -15.02 -0.51 1.01
C ILE A 53 -15.27 0.25 2.32
N GLN A 54 -16.54 0.47 2.70
CA GLN A 54 -16.88 1.25 3.89
C GLN A 54 -16.45 0.53 5.18
N GLU A 55 -16.81 -0.75 5.32
CA GLU A 55 -16.43 -1.57 6.47
C GLU A 55 -14.91 -1.68 6.60
N ILE A 56 -14.22 -1.90 5.48
CA ILE A 56 -12.76 -1.97 5.45
C ILE A 56 -12.15 -0.63 5.92
N SER A 57 -12.65 0.50 5.44
CA SER A 57 -12.19 1.85 5.84
C SER A 57 -12.30 2.07 7.35
N GLU A 58 -13.44 1.70 7.94
CA GLU A 58 -13.69 1.84 9.38
C GLU A 58 -12.71 1.02 10.22
N ARG A 59 -12.36 -0.19 9.78
CA ARG A 59 -11.35 -1.03 10.45
C ARG A 59 -9.98 -0.38 10.48
N TYR A 60 -9.54 0.23 9.38
CA TYR A 60 -8.27 0.96 9.34
C TYR A 60 -8.32 2.27 10.12
N LEU A 61 -9.47 2.92 10.22
CA LEU A 61 -9.66 4.09 11.08
C LEU A 61 -9.57 3.70 12.57
N ALA A 62 -10.11 2.54 12.95
CA ALA A 62 -9.97 2.00 14.30
C ALA A 62 -8.50 1.65 14.61
N GLU A 63 -7.78 1.03 13.67
CA GLU A 63 -6.31 0.82 13.78
C GLU A 63 -5.58 2.14 14.01
N TYR A 64 -5.90 3.16 13.21
CA TYR A 64 -5.29 4.48 13.32
C TYR A 64 -5.53 5.15 14.69
N LYS A 65 -6.73 4.99 15.28
CA LYS A 65 -7.08 5.60 16.57
C LYS A 65 -6.48 4.88 17.76
N ASN A 66 -6.19 3.58 17.65
CA ASN A 66 -5.78 2.77 18.77
C ASN A 66 -4.37 2.19 18.55
N THR A 67 -3.37 2.87 19.11
CA THR A 67 -1.95 2.47 19.05
C THR A 67 -1.63 1.21 19.87
N ASP A 68 -2.54 0.72 20.70
CA ASP A 68 -2.34 -0.49 21.52
C ASP A 68 -2.70 -1.79 20.76
N ILE A 69 -3.12 -1.70 19.50
CA ILE A 69 -3.44 -2.87 18.69
C ILE A 69 -2.14 -3.64 18.37
N LYS A 70 -1.95 -4.76 19.09
CA LYS A 70 -0.80 -5.67 18.95
C LYS A 70 -0.68 -6.35 17.59
N LYS A 71 -1.70 -6.28 16.72
CA LYS A 71 -1.72 -6.88 15.39
C LYS A 71 -2.02 -5.85 14.33
N ARG A 72 -0.99 -5.48 13.56
CA ARG A 72 -1.12 -4.67 12.36
C ARG A 72 -2.09 -5.34 11.37
N LEU A 73 -3.05 -4.61 10.83
CA LEU A 73 -3.89 -5.08 9.73
C LEU A 73 -3.02 -5.26 8.46
N PRO A 74 -3.49 -6.09 7.50
CA PRO A 74 -2.82 -6.27 6.23
C PRO A 74 -2.55 -4.94 5.50
N ALA A 75 -1.60 -4.94 4.56
CA ALA A 75 -1.35 -3.79 3.71
C ALA A 75 -2.63 -3.32 2.99
N HIS A 76 -2.90 -2.02 3.04
CA HIS A 76 -4.04 -1.39 2.36
C HIS A 76 -3.79 0.10 2.11
N ILE A 77 -4.50 0.69 1.13
CA ILE A 77 -4.42 2.12 0.84
C ILE A 77 -4.85 2.98 2.03
N PHE A 78 -5.88 2.55 2.77
CA PHE A 78 -6.35 3.28 3.97
C PHE A 78 -5.27 3.40 5.03
N GLN A 79 -4.39 2.40 5.18
CA GLN A 79 -3.25 2.49 6.09
C GLN A 79 -2.28 3.60 5.65
N HIS A 80 -1.99 3.71 4.36
CA HIS A 80 -1.12 4.77 3.82
C HIS A 80 -1.73 6.17 3.96
N VAL A 81 -3.03 6.32 3.67
CA VAL A 81 -3.75 7.59 3.83
C VAL A 81 -3.76 8.03 5.29
N ASN A 82 -4.05 7.10 6.22
CA ASN A 82 -4.05 7.39 7.65
C ASN A 82 -2.66 7.78 8.15
N GLN A 83 -1.60 7.13 7.67
CA GLN A 83 -0.21 7.47 8.02
C GLN A 83 0.22 8.83 7.47
N ALA A 84 -0.14 9.16 6.23
CA ALA A 84 0.10 10.48 5.64
C ALA A 84 -0.59 11.56 6.48
N TYR A 85 -1.88 11.37 6.77
CA TYR A 85 -2.65 12.30 7.58
C TYR A 85 -2.10 12.46 9.00
N PHE A 86 -1.69 11.35 9.64
CA PHE A 86 -1.04 11.36 10.94
C PHE A 86 0.23 12.20 10.94
N HIS A 87 1.09 11.98 9.94
CA HIS A 87 2.36 12.67 9.83
C HIS A 87 2.12 14.17 9.64
N MET A 88 1.26 14.54 8.70
CA MET A 88 0.85 15.93 8.45
C MET A 88 0.40 16.64 9.73
N ARG A 89 -0.46 15.98 10.53
CA ARG A 89 -0.97 16.55 11.80
C ARG A 89 0.12 16.72 12.86
N ARG A 90 1.07 15.78 12.96
CA ARG A 90 2.12 15.80 13.97
C ARG A 90 3.24 16.76 13.65
N THR A 91 3.67 16.83 12.39
CA THR A 91 4.83 17.63 11.97
C THR A 91 4.44 19.00 11.43
N ARG A 92 3.15 19.22 11.09
CA ARG A 92 2.67 20.40 10.36
C ARG A 92 3.33 20.57 8.98
N ILE A 93 3.83 19.47 8.41
CA ILE A 93 4.41 19.43 7.06
C ILE A 93 3.40 18.77 6.13
N ASP A 94 3.10 19.42 5.02
CA ASP A 94 2.17 18.92 4.02
C ASP A 94 2.61 17.56 3.46
N GLN A 95 1.64 16.72 3.12
CA GLN A 95 1.88 15.36 2.64
C GLN A 95 1.21 15.18 1.28
N SER A 96 1.85 14.42 0.40
CA SER A 96 1.34 14.13 -0.94
C SER A 96 1.35 12.64 -1.21
N ILE A 97 0.24 12.12 -1.74
CA ILE A 97 0.12 10.73 -2.19
C ILE A 97 0.13 10.74 -3.72
N LEU A 98 1.13 10.11 -4.32
CA LEU A 98 1.26 9.99 -5.77
C LEU A 98 0.73 8.62 -6.22
N LEU A 99 -0.30 8.65 -7.07
CA LEU A 99 -0.83 7.47 -7.74
C LEU A 99 -0.20 7.37 -9.12
N ARG A 100 0.57 6.31 -9.38
CA ARG A 100 1.14 6.02 -10.70
C ARG A 100 0.60 4.70 -11.19
N TYR A 101 0.17 4.64 -12.45
CA TYR A 101 -0.17 3.39 -13.10
C TYR A 101 0.73 3.16 -14.31
N THR A 102 0.92 1.90 -14.68
CA THR A 102 1.57 1.53 -15.93
C THR A 102 0.73 0.49 -16.64
N TYR A 103 0.56 0.68 -17.95
CA TYR A 103 -0.06 -0.29 -18.84
C TYR A 103 1.05 -1.13 -19.46
N ASN A 104 0.98 -2.46 -19.30
CA ASN A 104 1.74 -3.38 -20.12
C ASN A 104 0.86 -3.88 -21.27
N LEU A 105 1.48 -4.13 -22.43
CA LEU A 105 0.83 -4.61 -23.65
C LEU A 105 0.06 -5.95 -23.47
N LEU A 106 0.26 -6.64 -22.35
CA LEU A 106 -0.41 -7.89 -21.96
C LEU A 106 -1.67 -7.71 -21.08
N GLY A 107 -2.15 -6.48 -20.92
CA GLY A 107 -3.47 -6.21 -20.34
C GLY A 107 -3.54 -6.19 -18.81
N SER A 108 -2.45 -6.45 -18.09
CA SER A 108 -2.35 -6.32 -16.62
C SER A 108 -2.00 -4.88 -16.22
N LYS A 109 -2.92 -4.22 -15.49
CA LYS A 109 -2.75 -2.86 -14.93
C LYS A 109 -2.09 -2.97 -13.56
N LEU A 110 -0.87 -2.45 -13.44
CA LEU A 110 -0.19 -2.29 -12.15
C LEU A 110 -0.36 -0.85 -11.68
N LEU A 111 -0.84 -0.68 -10.44
CA LEU A 111 -0.93 0.59 -9.74
C LEU A 111 0.16 0.64 -8.67
N ILE A 112 1.03 1.64 -8.73
CA ILE A 112 2.06 1.90 -7.73
C ILE A 112 1.69 3.20 -7.03
N LEU A 113 1.47 3.12 -5.73
CA LEU A 113 1.25 4.28 -4.87
C LEU A 113 2.54 4.59 -4.12
N ASN A 114 2.99 5.85 -4.21
CA ASN A 114 4.15 6.33 -3.47
C ASN A 114 3.74 7.54 -2.61
N LEU A 115 4.06 7.49 -1.32
CA LEU A 115 3.92 8.61 -0.40
C LEU A 115 5.18 9.48 -0.50
N TYR A 116 5.04 10.67 -1.07
CA TYR A 116 6.11 11.67 -1.10
C TYR A 116 5.94 12.61 0.09
N LEU A 117 6.96 12.62 0.96
CA LEU A 117 7.18 13.64 1.98
C LEU A 117 7.80 14.86 1.27
N SER A 118 6.99 15.73 0.67
CA SER A 118 7.50 16.97 0.09
C SER A 118 7.44 18.09 1.12
N PRO A 119 8.54 18.82 1.38
CA PRO A 119 8.45 20.20 1.84
C PRO A 119 8.12 21.03 0.60
N TRP A 120 6.84 21.33 0.34
CA TRP A 120 6.56 22.34 -0.68
C TRP A 120 7.14 23.68 -0.22
N TYR A 121 7.90 24.29 -1.13
CA TYR A 121 8.55 25.59 -0.95
C TYR A 121 7.55 26.59 -0.37
N ARG A 122 7.85 27.11 0.82
CA ARG A 122 7.38 28.44 1.22
C ARG A 122 8.04 29.43 0.26
N THR A 123 7.29 29.90 -0.72
CA THR A 123 7.46 31.25 -1.28
C THR A 123 6.41 32.14 -0.63
#